data_AF-A0A9D8BK55-F1
#
_entry.id   AF-A0A9D8BK55-F1
#
_cell.length_a   1.000
_cell.length_b   1.000
_cell.length_c   1.000
_cell.angle_alpha   90.00
_cell.angle_beta   90.00
_cell.angle_gamma   90.00
#
_symmetry.space_group_name_H-M   'P 1'
#
loop_
_entity.id
_entity.type
_entity.pdbx_description
1 polymer ?
#
loop_
_entity_poly.entity_id
_entity_poly.type
_entity_poly.pdbx_seq_one_letter_code
_entity_poly.pdbx_strand_id
1 'polypeptide(L)'
;MEILKYVSILQAQVEDVWKYHRHPLSIVRGIPPQENCQVTFLEKTLNNDKIAFTFLKRFFIRKWVFERLFRDHSILGKQLQGPFVSFEHHIKIEQKGASVTEVIDEVHYQLPPIVGWLFQGYIKKTLLKLFNYRHLVLKKDLEKLALYRDKKPLKIALSGSTGFVGSHIKTVLQLFGHEVYALVRKRPQHSHEIFWDPEKKKITASDLEGLDVCIHLGGASIAAPFWTAK
;
A
#
# COMPACT_ATOMS: atom_id res chain seq x y z
N MET A 1 12.35 16.08 -21.55
CA MET A 1 11.15 15.47 -20.96
C MET A 1 11.25 13.98 -21.20
N GLU A 2 11.17 13.17 -20.16
CA GLU A 2 11.32 11.71 -20.24
C GLU A 2 9.96 11.04 -20.15
N ILE A 3 9.77 9.95 -20.90
CA ILE A 3 8.55 9.13 -20.86
C ILE A 3 8.95 7.69 -20.52
N LEU A 4 8.26 7.12 -19.55
CA LEU A 4 8.42 5.72 -19.16
C LEU A 4 7.07 5.01 -19.17
N LYS A 5 6.95 3.93 -19.93
CA LYS A 5 5.74 3.11 -20.03
C LYS A 5 5.98 1.71 -19.48
N TYR A 6 5.02 1.19 -18.74
CA TYR A 6 4.99 -0.18 -18.21
C TYR A 6 3.59 -0.75 -18.40
N VAL A 7 3.48 -1.99 -18.86
CA VAL A 7 2.19 -2.63 -19.18
C VAL A 7 2.13 -4.01 -18.56
N SER A 8 0.96 -4.38 -18.04
CA SER A 8 0.66 -5.75 -17.63
C SER A 8 -0.70 -6.19 -18.10
N ILE A 9 -0.82 -7.46 -18.48
CA ILE A 9 -2.09 -8.13 -18.77
C ILE A 9 -2.50 -8.97 -17.56
N LEU A 10 -3.73 -8.78 -17.09
CA LEU A 10 -4.29 -9.39 -15.89
C LEU A 10 -5.52 -10.23 -16.26
N GLN A 11 -5.65 -11.40 -15.63
CA GLN A 11 -6.83 -12.26 -15.74
C GLN A 11 -7.86 -11.85 -14.69
N ALA A 12 -8.54 -10.73 -14.95
CA ALA A 12 -9.54 -10.13 -14.07
C ALA A 12 -10.53 -9.29 -14.90
N GLN A 13 -11.66 -8.91 -14.31
CA GLN A 13 -12.57 -7.92 -14.90
C GLN A 13 -12.04 -6.51 -14.65
N VAL A 14 -12.26 -5.60 -15.61
CA VAL A 14 -11.81 -4.20 -15.51
C VAL A 14 -12.36 -3.50 -14.26
N GLU A 15 -13.60 -3.80 -13.85
CA GLU A 15 -14.22 -3.25 -12.64
C GLU A 15 -13.50 -3.70 -11.36
N ASP A 16 -13.03 -4.95 -11.30
CA ASP A 16 -12.29 -5.46 -10.14
C ASP A 16 -10.92 -4.77 -10.02
N VAL A 17 -10.23 -4.62 -11.15
CA VAL A 17 -8.94 -3.91 -11.23
C VAL A 17 -9.12 -2.44 -10.85
N TRP A 18 -10.20 -1.81 -11.31
CA TRP A 18 -10.53 -0.42 -11.00
C TRP A 18 -10.85 -0.21 -9.52
N LYS A 19 -11.73 -1.06 -8.97
CA LYS A 19 -12.07 -1.05 -7.55
C LYS A 19 -10.82 -1.20 -6.68
N TYR A 20 -9.91 -2.09 -7.06
CA TYR A 20 -8.62 -2.26 -6.39
C TYR A 20 -7.81 -0.95 -6.41
N HIS A 21 -7.60 -0.34 -7.57
CA HIS A 21 -6.81 0.91 -7.67
C HIS A 21 -7.44 2.07 -6.90
N ARG A 22 -8.76 2.14 -6.84
CA ARG A 22 -9.50 3.15 -6.07
C ARG A 22 -9.43 2.96 -4.56
N HIS A 23 -9.08 1.77 -4.09
CA HIS A 23 -8.97 1.52 -2.65
C HIS A 23 -7.77 2.28 -2.06
N PRO A 24 -7.92 3.06 -0.97
CA PRO A 24 -6.83 3.87 -0.40
C PRO A 24 -5.59 3.06 -0.01
N LEU A 25 -5.76 1.81 0.42
CA LEU A 25 -4.63 0.96 0.79
C LEU A 25 -3.89 0.36 -0.41
N SER A 26 -4.42 0.45 -1.63
CA SER A 26 -3.75 -0.08 -2.84
C SER A 26 -2.44 0.66 -3.12
N ILE A 27 -2.41 1.98 -2.90
CA ILE A 27 -1.19 2.78 -3.08
C ILE A 27 -0.13 2.40 -2.04
N VAL A 28 -0.53 2.19 -0.77
CA VAL A 28 0.38 1.74 0.29
C VAL A 28 0.94 0.35 -0.04
N ARG A 29 0.06 -0.56 -0.46
CA ARG A 29 0.37 -1.94 -0.83
C ARG A 29 1.30 -2.03 -2.04
N GLY A 30 1.19 -1.08 -2.97
CA GLY A 30 1.99 -0.99 -4.20
C GLY A 30 3.39 -0.39 -4.01
N ILE A 31 3.74 0.07 -2.80
CA ILE A 31 5.09 0.57 -2.49
C ILE A 31 5.96 -0.58 -1.97
N PRO A 32 7.17 -0.78 -2.52
CA PRO A 32 8.12 -1.74 -1.99
C PRO A 32 8.47 -1.43 -0.52
N PRO A 33 8.48 -2.42 0.39
CA PRO A 33 8.71 -2.19 1.81
C PRO A 33 10.04 -1.49 2.13
N GLN A 34 11.05 -1.69 1.28
CA GLN A 34 12.39 -1.14 1.44
C GLN A 34 12.45 0.38 1.23
N GLU A 35 11.42 0.97 0.60
CA GLU A 35 11.36 2.42 0.37
C GLU A 35 11.11 3.22 1.66
N ASN A 36 10.70 2.57 2.76
CA ASN A 36 10.41 3.21 4.05
C ASN A 36 9.56 4.48 3.90
N CYS A 37 8.48 4.34 3.11
CA CYS A 37 7.62 5.44 2.72
C CYS A 37 6.30 5.37 3.49
N GLN A 38 5.95 6.47 4.16
CA GLN A 38 4.64 6.65 4.77
C GLN A 38 3.73 7.42 3.83
N VAL A 39 2.51 6.95 3.64
CA VAL A 39 1.48 7.64 2.84
C VAL A 39 0.50 8.33 3.77
N THR A 40 0.27 9.62 3.55
CA THR A 40 -0.73 10.42 4.26
C THR A 40 -1.72 10.99 3.25
N PHE A 41 -3.01 10.74 3.46
CA PHE A 41 -4.07 11.38 2.68
C PHE A 41 -4.33 12.76 3.28
N LEU A 42 -4.08 13.80 2.49
CA LEU A 42 -4.29 15.20 2.87
C LEU A 42 -5.73 15.62 2.58
N GLU A 43 -6.26 15.19 1.43
CA GLU A 43 -7.64 15.43 1.00
C GLU A 43 -8.14 14.18 0.28
N LYS A 44 -9.44 13.89 0.36
CA LYS A 44 -10.05 12.77 -0.34
C LYS A 44 -11.49 13.09 -0.69
N THR A 45 -11.84 12.96 -1.97
CA THR A 45 -13.20 13.05 -2.47
C THR A 45 -13.56 11.79 -3.26
N LEU A 46 -14.73 11.80 -3.92
CA LEU A 46 -15.14 10.73 -4.81
C LEU A 46 -14.28 10.67 -6.08
N ASN A 47 -13.76 11.78 -6.62
CA ASN A 47 -13.09 11.76 -7.92
C ASN A 47 -11.65 12.28 -7.88
N ASN A 48 -11.19 12.74 -6.72
CA ASN A 48 -9.80 13.11 -6.53
C ASN A 48 -9.32 12.82 -5.10
N ASP A 49 -8.01 12.74 -4.96
CA ASP A 49 -7.37 12.84 -3.65
C ASP A 49 -6.03 13.56 -3.73
N LYS A 50 -5.58 14.06 -2.59
CA LYS A 50 -4.26 14.64 -2.40
C LYS A 50 -3.51 13.79 -1.40
N ILE A 51 -2.37 13.27 -1.80
CA ILE A 51 -1.57 12.34 -1.00
C ILE A 51 -0.15 12.86 -0.83
N ALA A 52 0.43 12.64 0.34
CA ALA A 52 1.83 12.89 0.62
C ALA A 52 2.55 11.59 0.91
N PHE A 53 3.63 11.35 0.16
CA PHE A 53 4.61 10.32 0.42
C PHE A 53 5.73 10.93 1.25
N THR A 54 5.94 10.40 2.46
CA THR A 54 7.01 10.82 3.37
C THR A 54 8.04 9.73 3.42
N PHE A 55 9.21 9.98 2.84
CA PHE A 55 10.34 9.05 2.82
C PHE A 55 11.23 9.32 4.03
N LEU A 56 11.33 8.34 4.91
CA LEU A 56 12.16 8.41 6.11
C LEU A 56 13.56 7.88 5.77
N LYS A 57 14.53 8.78 5.59
CA LYS A 57 15.96 8.43 5.46
C LYS A 57 16.71 8.78 6.75
N ARG A 58 17.87 8.15 6.97
CA ARG A 58 18.65 8.23 8.21
C ARG A 58 18.96 9.66 8.69
N PHE A 59 19.11 10.64 7.80
CA PHE A 59 19.47 12.02 8.15
C PHE A 59 18.52 13.11 7.64
N PHE A 60 17.55 12.77 6.77
CA PHE A 60 16.65 13.76 6.17
C PHE A 60 15.28 13.13 5.91
N ILE A 61 14.22 13.92 6.08
CA ILE A 61 12.86 13.55 5.68
C ILE A 61 12.57 14.24 4.34
N ARG A 62 12.10 13.47 3.35
CA ARG A 62 11.64 14.04 2.08
C ARG A 62 10.14 13.81 1.92
N LYS A 63 9.41 14.89 1.63
CA LYS A 63 7.97 14.87 1.36
C LYS A 63 7.75 15.05 -0.14
N TRP A 64 6.91 14.19 -0.72
CA TRP A 64 6.48 14.25 -2.10
C TRP A 64 4.95 14.24 -2.15
N VAL A 65 4.34 15.34 -2.59
CA VAL A 65 2.89 15.54 -2.62
C VAL A 65 2.36 15.39 -4.04
N PHE A 66 1.29 14.61 -4.18
CA PHE A 66 0.56 14.40 -5.42
C PHE A 66 -0.91 14.77 -5.26
N GLU A 67 -1.50 15.25 -6.34
CA GLU A 67 -2.94 15.21 -6.55
C GLU A 67 -3.25 14.13 -7.58
N ARG A 68 -4.27 13.31 -7.32
CA ARG A 68 -4.73 12.27 -8.24
C ARG A 68 -6.18 12.51 -8.62
N LEU A 69 -6.47 12.38 -9.91
CA LEU A 69 -7.81 12.46 -10.48
C LEU A 69 -8.22 11.07 -10.97
N PHE A 70 -9.42 10.62 -10.63
CA PHE A 70 -9.97 9.32 -11.00
C PHE A 70 -11.15 9.53 -11.94
N ARG A 71 -11.06 9.02 -13.16
CA ARG A 71 -12.11 9.17 -14.17
C ARG A 71 -12.01 8.07 -15.21
N ASP A 72 -13.14 7.50 -15.62
CA ASP A 72 -13.26 6.59 -16.78
C ASP A 72 -12.16 5.51 -16.81
N HIS A 73 -12.02 4.75 -15.72
CA HIS A 73 -10.99 3.69 -15.56
C HIS A 73 -9.54 4.18 -15.72
N SER A 74 -9.32 5.47 -15.52
CA SER A 74 -8.02 6.12 -15.63
C SER A 74 -7.70 6.93 -14.37
N ILE A 75 -6.40 7.01 -14.05
CA ILE A 75 -5.88 7.78 -12.92
C ILE A 75 -4.81 8.72 -13.45
N LEU A 76 -4.96 10.01 -13.18
CA LEU A 76 -3.95 11.01 -13.46
C LEU A 76 -3.39 11.54 -12.15
N GLY A 77 -2.16 11.17 -11.82
CA GLY A 77 -1.41 11.72 -10.70
C GLY A 77 -0.49 12.84 -11.16
N LYS A 78 -0.55 14.02 -10.52
CA LYS A 78 0.38 15.13 -10.76
C LYS A 78 1.12 15.49 -9.49
N GLN A 79 2.44 15.63 -9.59
CA GLN A 79 3.24 16.17 -8.50
C GLN A 79 2.87 17.63 -8.25
N LEU A 80 2.54 17.96 -6.99
CA LEU A 80 2.40 19.34 -6.52
C LEU A 80 3.68 19.85 -5.84
N GLN A 81 4.40 18.96 -5.14
CA GLN A 81 5.64 19.27 -4.45
C GLN A 81 6.53 18.03 -4.48
N GLY A 82 7.75 18.10 -5.01
CA GLY A 82 8.62 16.93 -5.05
C GLY A 82 9.98 17.19 -5.67
N PRO A 83 10.77 16.13 -5.90
CA PRO A 83 12.16 16.23 -6.35
C PRO A 83 12.29 16.46 -7.86
N PHE A 84 11.20 16.38 -8.62
CA PHE A 84 11.17 16.62 -10.06
C PHE A 84 10.77 18.06 -10.37
N VAL A 85 11.15 18.58 -11.53
CA VAL A 85 10.59 19.82 -12.07
C VAL A 85 9.10 19.60 -12.39
N SER A 86 8.79 18.47 -13.01
CA SER A 86 7.44 17.99 -13.23
C SER A 86 7.41 16.46 -13.18
N PHE A 87 6.31 15.91 -12.70
CA PHE A 87 6.07 14.46 -12.71
C PHE A 87 4.57 14.23 -12.81
N GLU A 88 4.14 13.62 -13.91
CA GLU A 88 2.78 13.17 -14.14
C GLU A 88 2.76 11.66 -14.34
N HIS A 89 1.79 10.99 -13.72
CA HIS A 89 1.61 9.55 -13.78
C HIS A 89 0.21 9.23 -14.26
N HIS A 90 0.12 8.65 -15.44
CA HIS A 90 -1.11 8.25 -16.10
C HIS A 90 -1.25 6.75 -15.98
N ILE A 91 -2.33 6.30 -15.36
CA ILE A 91 -2.72 4.89 -15.29
C ILE A 91 -3.98 4.74 -16.14
N LYS A 92 -3.96 3.81 -17.09
CA LYS A 92 -5.15 3.42 -17.88
C LYS A 92 -5.43 1.94 -17.66
N ILE A 93 -6.69 1.61 -17.46
CA ILE A 93 -7.14 0.24 -17.23
C ILE A 93 -8.19 -0.07 -18.29
N GLU A 94 -7.89 -1.01 -19.18
CA GLU A 94 -8.69 -1.30 -20.37
C GLU A 94 -9.08 -2.78 -20.44
N GLN A 95 -10.35 -3.08 -20.70
CA GLN A 95 -10.79 -4.44 -20.99
C GLN A 95 -10.29 -4.86 -22.39
N LYS A 96 -9.62 -6.02 -22.48
CA LYS A 96 -9.10 -6.58 -23.75
C LYS A 96 -9.73 -7.93 -24.14
N GLY A 97 -10.56 -8.51 -23.28
CA GLY A 97 -11.26 -9.78 -23.54
C GLY A 97 -12.39 -10.01 -22.55
N ALA A 98 -12.95 -11.22 -22.47
CA ALA A 98 -14.06 -11.51 -21.57
C ALA A 98 -13.67 -11.37 -20.08
N SER A 99 -12.46 -11.77 -19.70
CA SER A 99 -11.92 -11.69 -18.33
C SER A 99 -10.45 -11.24 -18.33
N VAL A 100 -10.11 -10.36 -19.27
CA VAL A 100 -8.73 -9.90 -19.48
C VAL A 100 -8.70 -8.39 -19.46
N THR A 101 -7.88 -7.84 -18.57
CA THR A 101 -7.67 -6.40 -18.42
C THR A 101 -6.21 -6.05 -18.64
N GLU A 102 -5.96 -5.03 -19.44
CA GLU A 102 -4.66 -4.41 -19.60
C GLU A 102 -4.55 -3.22 -18.64
N VAL A 103 -3.44 -3.15 -17.90
CA VAL A 103 -3.09 -1.99 -17.06
C VAL A 103 -1.83 -1.36 -17.62
N ILE A 104 -1.96 -0.09 -17.98
CA ILE A 104 -0.92 0.72 -18.61
C ILE A 104 -0.54 1.83 -17.64
N ASP A 105 0.73 1.86 -17.27
CA ASP A 105 1.31 2.92 -16.48
C ASP A 105 2.29 3.73 -17.34
N GLU A 106 2.05 5.02 -17.45
CA GLU A 106 2.85 5.94 -18.24
C GLU A 106 3.23 7.15 -17.39
N VAL A 107 4.53 7.38 -17.20
CA VAL A 107 5.04 8.53 -16.44
C VAL A 107 5.78 9.48 -17.35
N HIS A 108 5.41 10.73 -17.25
CA HIS A 108 6.04 11.87 -17.90
C HIS A 108 6.75 12.67 -16.82
N TYR A 109 8.06 12.81 -16.92
CA TYR A 109 8.81 13.53 -15.89
C TYR A 109 9.96 14.37 -16.44
N GLN A 110 10.29 15.42 -15.69
CA GLN A 110 11.42 16.28 -15.95
C GLN A 110 12.29 16.37 -14.70
N LEU A 111 13.57 16.05 -14.87
CA LEU A 111 14.55 16.12 -13.80
C LEU A 111 15.08 17.55 -13.62
N PRO A 112 15.47 17.96 -12.40
CA PRO A 112 16.19 19.20 -12.18
C PRO A 112 17.50 19.24 -12.99
N PRO A 113 17.95 20.41 -13.46
CA PRO A 113 19.24 20.55 -14.15
C PRO A 113 20.40 20.03 -13.29
N ILE A 114 21.48 19.55 -13.94
CA ILE A 114 22.73 19.03 -13.33
C ILE A 114 22.53 17.70 -12.57
N VAL A 115 21.62 17.66 -11.59
CA VAL A 115 21.24 16.44 -10.85
C VAL A 115 20.58 15.43 -11.78
N GLY A 116 19.71 15.90 -12.67
CA GLY A 116 19.00 15.04 -13.60
C GLY A 116 19.90 14.26 -14.54
N TRP A 117 20.92 14.93 -15.10
CA TRP A 117 21.86 14.31 -16.04
C TRP A 117 22.68 13.20 -15.38
N LEU A 118 23.20 13.43 -14.16
CA LEU A 118 24.01 12.45 -13.44
C LEU A 118 23.24 11.19 -13.02
N PHE A 119 21.94 11.33 -12.70
CA PHE A 119 21.15 10.26 -12.08
C PHE A 119 20.03 9.70 -12.97
N GLN A 120 19.91 10.12 -14.23
CA GLN A 120 18.83 9.71 -15.14
C GLN A 120 18.66 8.19 -15.21
N GLY A 121 19.76 7.45 -15.44
CA GLY A 121 19.72 5.99 -15.54
C GLY A 121 19.32 5.30 -14.24
N TYR A 122 19.75 5.84 -13.09
CA TYR A 122 19.35 5.36 -11.77
C TYR A 122 17.86 5.58 -11.53
N ILE A 123 17.34 6.76 -11.85
CA ILE A 123 15.92 7.10 -11.67
C ILE A 123 15.05 6.21 -12.55
N LYS A 124 15.40 6.04 -13.83
CA LYS A 124 14.68 5.15 -14.75
C LYS A 124 14.65 3.71 -14.23
N LYS A 125 15.79 3.17 -13.79
CA LYS A 125 15.87 1.82 -13.19
C LYS A 125 15.02 1.71 -11.92
N THR A 126 14.99 2.75 -11.09
CA THR A 126 14.21 2.78 -9.85
C THR A 126 12.71 2.78 -10.15
N LEU A 127 12.24 3.63 -11.07
CA LEU A 127 10.84 3.66 -11.50
C LEU A 127 10.41 2.32 -12.11
N LEU A 128 11.25 1.70 -12.95
CA LEU A 128 10.97 0.37 -13.51
C LEU A 128 10.84 -0.71 -12.42
N LYS A 129 11.70 -0.69 -11.40
CA LYS A 129 11.59 -1.61 -10.25
C LYS A 129 10.29 -1.39 -9.48
N LEU A 130 9.91 -0.13 -9.26
CA LEU A 130 8.67 0.24 -8.59
C LEU A 130 7.44 -0.27 -9.36
N PHE A 131 7.39 -0.05 -10.68
CA PHE A 131 6.31 -0.59 -11.51
C PHE A 131 6.28 -2.10 -11.49
N ASN A 132 7.42 -2.76 -11.71
CA ASN A 132 7.47 -4.21 -11.66
C ASN A 132 6.93 -4.77 -10.34
N TYR A 133 7.33 -4.19 -9.21
CA TYR A 133 6.79 -4.58 -7.91
C TYR A 133 5.28 -4.35 -7.81
N ARG A 134 4.78 -3.16 -8.16
CA ARG A 134 3.36 -2.83 -8.05
C ARG A 134 2.49 -3.71 -8.93
N HIS A 135 2.90 -3.98 -10.18
CA HIS A 135 2.15 -4.83 -11.10
C HIS A 135 2.18 -6.30 -10.65
N LEU A 136 3.30 -6.79 -10.10
CA LEU A 136 3.37 -8.13 -9.52
C LEU A 136 2.48 -8.28 -8.28
N VAL A 137 2.45 -7.26 -7.42
CA VAL A 137 1.56 -7.23 -6.25
C VAL A 137 0.10 -7.19 -6.66
N LEU A 138 -0.27 -6.28 -7.58
CA LEU A 138 -1.62 -6.16 -8.12
C LEU A 138 -2.11 -7.51 -8.67
N LYS A 139 -1.30 -8.16 -9.52
CA LYS A 139 -1.64 -9.46 -10.09
C LYS A 139 -1.93 -10.50 -9.00
N LYS A 140 -1.01 -10.67 -8.05
CA LYS A 140 -1.15 -11.64 -6.95
C LYS A 140 -2.34 -11.35 -6.04
N ASP A 141 -2.61 -10.09 -5.79
CA ASP A 141 -3.71 -9.69 -4.91
C ASP A 141 -5.07 -9.92 -5.62
N LEU A 142 -5.17 -9.64 -6.92
CA LEU A 142 -6.36 -9.96 -7.72
C LEU A 142 -6.62 -11.47 -7.84
N GLU A 143 -5.57 -12.28 -8.02
CA GLU A 143 -5.68 -13.75 -8.01
C GLU A 143 -6.27 -14.25 -6.69
N LYS A 144 -5.85 -13.70 -5.55
CA LYS A 144 -6.40 -14.03 -4.23
C LYS A 144 -7.83 -13.55 -4.05
N LEU A 145 -8.14 -12.31 -4.47
CA LEU A 145 -9.49 -11.77 -4.41
C LEU A 145 -10.46 -12.59 -5.26
N ALA A 146 -10.02 -13.12 -6.39
CA ALA A 146 -10.82 -14.05 -7.18
C ALA A 146 -11.06 -15.37 -6.44
N LEU A 147 -10.02 -15.95 -5.83
CA LEU A 147 -10.12 -17.22 -5.07
C LEU A 147 -11.06 -17.14 -3.87
N TYR A 148 -11.13 -15.97 -3.21
CA TYR A 148 -11.93 -15.76 -2.00
C TYR A 148 -13.17 -14.88 -2.22
N ARG A 149 -13.58 -14.66 -3.48
CA ARG A 149 -14.68 -13.73 -3.84
C ARG A 149 -15.98 -14.00 -3.09
N ASP A 150 -16.33 -15.27 -2.90
CA ASP A 150 -17.60 -15.69 -2.30
C ASP A 150 -17.51 -15.81 -0.77
N LYS A 151 -16.36 -15.50 -0.17
CA LYS A 151 -16.18 -15.52 1.27
C LYS A 151 -16.56 -14.16 1.85
N LYS A 152 -17.32 -14.19 2.95
CA LYS A 152 -17.65 -12.98 3.69
C LYS A 152 -16.39 -12.42 4.35
N PRO A 153 -16.26 -11.09 4.46
CA PRO A 153 -15.24 -10.47 5.30
C PRO A 153 -15.31 -10.98 6.75
N LEU A 154 -14.16 -10.93 7.43
CA LEU A 154 -13.99 -11.42 8.80
C LEU A 154 -13.54 -10.29 9.71
N LYS A 155 -13.84 -10.41 10.99
CA LYS A 155 -13.31 -9.58 12.08
C LYS A 155 -12.12 -10.27 12.72
N ILE A 156 -10.95 -9.64 12.67
CA ILE A 156 -9.67 -10.26 12.95
C ILE A 156 -8.94 -9.51 14.06
N ALA A 157 -8.65 -10.18 15.18
CA ALA A 157 -7.69 -9.70 16.17
C ALA A 157 -6.25 -9.91 15.66
N LEU A 158 -5.41 -8.88 15.74
CA LEU A 158 -4.03 -8.93 15.27
C LEU A 158 -3.06 -8.37 16.32
N SER A 159 -2.25 -9.24 16.92
CA SER A 159 -1.08 -8.79 17.70
C SER A 159 0.12 -8.50 16.80
N GLY A 160 1.07 -7.69 17.29
CA GLY A 160 2.26 -7.33 16.50
C GLY A 160 1.95 -6.50 15.25
N SER A 161 0.78 -5.84 15.21
CA SER A 161 0.23 -5.14 14.04
C SER A 161 1.07 -3.94 13.56
N THR A 162 1.95 -3.40 14.41
CA THR A 162 2.89 -2.31 14.06
C THR A 162 4.27 -2.83 13.63
N GLY A 163 4.53 -4.13 13.75
CA GLY A 163 5.79 -4.73 13.34
C GLY A 163 5.94 -4.85 11.82
N PHE A 164 7.12 -5.30 11.38
CA PHE A 164 7.43 -5.46 9.95
C PHE A 164 6.39 -6.34 9.24
N VAL A 165 6.13 -7.55 9.73
CA VAL A 165 5.15 -8.46 9.10
C VAL A 165 3.71 -7.99 9.36
N GLY A 166 3.40 -7.58 10.59
CA GLY A 166 2.04 -7.24 11.01
C GLY A 166 1.46 -6.04 10.26
N SER A 167 2.26 -5.02 9.95
CA SER A 167 1.79 -3.85 9.20
C SER A 167 1.40 -4.20 7.76
N HIS A 168 2.14 -5.10 7.10
CA HIS A 168 1.80 -5.58 5.76
C HIS A 168 0.56 -6.47 5.77
N ILE A 169 0.46 -7.41 6.72
CA ILE A 169 -0.71 -8.28 6.86
C ILE A 169 -1.96 -7.44 7.15
N LYS A 170 -1.88 -6.48 8.08
CA LYS A 170 -2.97 -5.55 8.37
C LYS A 170 -3.45 -4.84 7.10
N THR A 171 -2.50 -4.29 6.32
CA THR A 171 -2.81 -3.57 5.07
C THR A 171 -3.54 -4.46 4.06
N VAL A 172 -3.06 -5.70 3.86
CA VAL A 172 -3.67 -6.65 2.91
C VAL A 172 -5.06 -7.09 3.37
N LEU A 173 -5.21 -7.44 4.64
CA LEU A 173 -6.51 -7.87 5.19
C LEU A 173 -7.56 -6.76 5.06
N GLN A 174 -7.19 -5.53 5.42
CA GLN A 174 -8.09 -4.37 5.28
C GLN A 174 -8.41 -4.07 3.82
N LEU A 175 -7.41 -4.15 2.92
CA LEU A 175 -7.61 -3.99 1.47
C LEU A 175 -8.59 -5.03 0.91
N PHE A 176 -8.59 -6.25 1.44
CA PHE A 176 -9.52 -7.32 1.04
C PHE A 176 -10.89 -7.22 1.73
N GLY A 177 -11.09 -6.19 2.56
CA GLY A 177 -12.36 -5.88 3.21
C GLY A 177 -12.54 -6.44 4.61
N HIS A 178 -11.55 -7.16 5.16
CA HIS A 178 -11.61 -7.64 6.54
C HIS A 178 -11.49 -6.49 7.55
N GLU A 179 -12.17 -6.62 8.68
CA GLU A 179 -12.05 -5.68 9.80
C GLU A 179 -10.92 -6.15 10.70
N VAL A 180 -9.88 -5.32 10.88
CA VAL A 180 -8.70 -5.68 11.67
C VAL A 180 -8.67 -4.88 12.97
N TYR A 181 -8.70 -5.58 14.09
CA TYR A 181 -8.57 -5.04 15.44
C TYR A 181 -7.14 -5.27 15.95
N ALA A 182 -6.40 -4.20 16.16
CA ALA A 182 -5.03 -4.28 16.65
C ALA A 182 -5.00 -4.56 18.16
N LEU A 183 -4.33 -5.64 18.56
CA LEU A 183 -4.03 -5.88 19.97
C LEU A 183 -2.83 -5.02 20.38
N VAL A 184 -3.08 -4.02 21.22
CA VAL A 184 -2.10 -3.00 21.62
C VAL A 184 -1.76 -3.10 23.10
N ARG A 185 -0.49 -2.86 23.44
CA ARG A 185 0.01 -2.89 24.83
C ARG A 185 -0.14 -1.55 25.57
N LYS A 186 -0.51 -0.49 24.85
CA LYS A 186 -0.79 0.85 25.40
C LYS A 186 -2.29 1.07 25.42
N ARG A 187 -2.75 2.09 26.16
CA ARG A 187 -4.16 2.50 26.16
C ARG A 187 -4.66 2.66 24.70
N PRO A 188 -5.72 1.93 24.30
CA PRO A 188 -6.33 2.07 22.99
C PRO A 188 -6.66 3.53 22.70
N GLN A 189 -6.29 3.99 21.51
CA GLN A 189 -6.56 5.35 21.04
C GLN A 189 -7.75 5.40 20.09
N HIS A 190 -8.11 4.26 19.47
CA HIS A 190 -9.09 4.18 18.39
C HIS A 190 -10.02 2.97 18.58
N SER A 191 -11.18 2.95 17.91
CA SER A 191 -12.19 1.89 18.04
C SER A 191 -11.75 0.51 17.53
N HIS A 192 -10.72 0.44 16.69
CA HIS A 192 -10.14 -0.80 16.18
C HIS A 192 -8.86 -1.20 16.93
N GLU A 193 -8.74 -0.80 18.19
CA GLU A 193 -7.65 -1.18 19.09
C GLU A 193 -8.21 -1.84 20.35
N ILE A 194 -7.65 -2.98 20.72
CA ILE A 194 -8.02 -3.73 21.92
C ILE A 194 -6.80 -3.77 22.82
N PHE A 195 -6.99 -3.43 24.09
CA PHE A 195 -5.91 -3.47 25.07
C PHE A 195 -5.55 -4.92 25.39
N TRP A 196 -4.25 -5.23 25.32
CA TRP A 196 -3.72 -6.53 25.68
C TRP A 196 -2.36 -6.40 26.36
N ASP A 197 -2.26 -6.94 27.57
CA ASP A 197 -1.02 -7.05 28.33
C ASP A 197 -0.59 -8.54 28.39
N PRO A 198 0.36 -8.98 27.55
CA PRO A 198 0.83 -10.36 27.54
C PRO A 198 1.51 -10.77 28.86
N GLU A 199 2.26 -9.86 29.49
CA GLU A 199 3.04 -10.16 30.70
C GLU A 199 2.11 -10.44 31.88
N LYS A 200 1.05 -9.65 32.00
CA LYS A 200 0.02 -9.83 33.02
C LYS A 200 -1.10 -10.79 32.61
N LYS A 201 -1.00 -11.40 31.43
CA LYS A 201 -2.05 -12.22 30.80
C LYS A 201 -3.42 -11.55 30.84
N LYS A 202 -3.44 -10.23 30.68
CA LYS A 202 -4.66 -9.41 30.82
C LYS A 202 -5.19 -9.02 29.45
N ILE A 203 -6.41 -9.44 29.17
CA ILE A 203 -7.25 -9.01 28.06
C ILE A 203 -8.69 -9.07 28.53
N THR A 204 -9.52 -8.09 28.17
CA THR A 204 -10.94 -8.14 28.51
C THR A 204 -11.63 -9.08 27.55
N ALA A 205 -12.28 -10.14 28.05
CA ALA A 205 -12.94 -11.13 27.19
C ALA A 205 -14.04 -10.49 26.32
N SER A 206 -14.79 -9.53 26.87
CA SER A 206 -15.82 -8.77 26.15
C SER A 206 -15.27 -8.00 24.95
N ASP A 207 -14.00 -7.60 24.97
CA ASP A 207 -13.37 -6.88 23.84
C ASP A 207 -13.08 -7.81 22.65
N LEU A 208 -13.13 -9.13 22.85
CA LEU A 208 -12.92 -10.15 21.82
C LEU A 208 -14.22 -10.74 21.26
N GLU A 209 -15.37 -10.40 21.85
CA GLU A 209 -16.66 -10.93 21.43
C GLU A 209 -16.98 -10.51 19.99
N GLY A 210 -17.44 -11.47 19.18
CA GLY A 210 -17.77 -11.24 17.77
C GLY A 210 -16.58 -11.15 16.81
N LEU A 211 -15.35 -11.41 17.27
CA LEU A 211 -14.20 -11.62 16.39
C LEU A 211 -14.17 -13.07 15.87
N ASP A 212 -13.83 -13.25 14.59
CA ASP A 212 -13.82 -14.55 13.94
C ASP A 212 -12.45 -15.26 14.06
N VAL A 213 -11.37 -14.49 14.04
CA VAL A 213 -9.99 -15.02 13.95
C VAL A 213 -9.03 -14.20 14.83
N CYS A 214 -8.08 -14.88 15.47
CA CYS A 214 -6.94 -14.24 16.13
C CYS A 214 -5.64 -14.62 15.41
N ILE A 215 -4.87 -13.60 15.00
CA ILE A 215 -3.54 -13.75 14.41
C ILE A 215 -2.52 -13.21 15.40
N HIS A 216 -1.65 -14.09 15.89
CA HIS A 216 -0.62 -13.73 16.85
C HIS A 216 0.75 -13.54 16.18
N LEU A 217 1.17 -12.28 16.01
CA LEU A 217 2.52 -11.93 15.54
C LEU A 217 3.36 -11.27 16.64
N GLY A 218 2.96 -11.43 17.90
CA GLY A 218 3.74 -11.02 19.06
C GLY A 218 5.02 -11.86 19.17
N GLY A 219 6.18 -11.21 19.16
CA GLY A 219 7.47 -11.87 19.27
C GLY A 219 8.63 -10.91 19.10
N ALA A 220 9.84 -11.34 19.46
CA ALA A 220 11.05 -10.58 19.20
C ALA A 220 11.30 -10.46 17.68
N SER A 221 11.89 -9.35 17.24
CA SER A 221 12.27 -9.15 15.84
C SER A 221 13.32 -10.17 15.43
N ILE A 222 13.18 -10.82 14.25
CA ILE A 222 14.21 -11.72 13.65
C ILE A 222 15.60 -11.05 13.61
N ALA A 223 15.62 -9.72 13.49
CA ALA A 223 16.84 -8.89 13.47
C ALA A 223 17.32 -8.44 14.87
N ALA A 224 16.74 -8.96 15.96
CA ALA A 224 17.23 -8.69 17.31
C ALA A 224 18.61 -9.34 17.49
N PRO A 225 19.61 -8.61 18.02
CA PRO A 225 20.98 -9.12 18.15
C PRO A 225 21.11 -10.26 19.16
N PHE A 226 20.13 -10.47 20.05
CA PHE A 226 20.17 -11.51 21.07
C PHE A 226 18.83 -12.25 21.13
N TRP A 227 18.88 -13.53 20.77
CA TRP A 227 17.85 -14.50 21.10
C TRP A 227 18.33 -15.22 22.35
N THR A 228 17.70 -14.97 23.48
CA THR A 228 17.90 -15.84 24.64
C THR A 228 17.07 -17.09 24.42
N ALA A 229 17.70 -18.26 24.53
CA ALA A 229 16.96 -19.50 24.70
C ALA A 229 16.02 -19.33 25.91
N LYS A 230 14.76 -19.70 25.73
CA LYS A 230 13.81 -19.79 26.85
C LYS A 230 14.09 -21.02 27.67
#